data_AF-A0AAD7MUL2-F1
#
_entry.id   AF-A0AAD7MUL2-F1
#
_cell.length_a   1.000
_cell.length_b   1.000
_cell.length_c   1.000
_cell.angle_alpha   90.00
_cell.angle_beta   90.00
_cell.angle_gamma   90.00
#
_symmetry.space_group_name_H-M   'P 1'
#
loop_
_entity.id
_entity.type
_entity.pdbx_description
1 polymer ?
#
loop_
_entity_poly.entity_id
_entity_poly.type
_entity_poly.pdbx_seq_one_letter_code
_entity_poly.pdbx_strand_id
1 'polypeptide(L)'
;LFLQDMGWWVIAAHAVPDGAIGQLWEIMKIWTFCFSGSSNRNYASYLLETYCLHRYESSKDFSNAMLNNWLVNLSGKKFTECDFDDHFYRHTLAPNVFHFLRFKEHIEEPFDLNHRRKTHGAPHLRNEFQQLLRMHKEDELHLFRPGHTMGHAAVNYFGRGYERLEDGRMDHFIEQST
;
A
#
# COMPACT_ATOMS: atom_id res chain seq x y z
N LEU A 1 -16.49 0.52 -10.06
CA LEU A 1 -15.83 0.24 -8.76
C LEU A 1 -14.82 -0.88 -8.90
N PHE A 2 -15.21 -2.16 -8.97
CA PHE A 2 -14.22 -3.26 -9.09
C PHE A 2 -13.22 -3.09 -10.25
N LEU A 3 -13.69 -2.81 -11.47
CA LEU A 3 -12.82 -2.58 -12.64
C LEU A 3 -11.94 -1.33 -12.51
N GLN A 4 -12.39 -0.32 -11.78
CA GLN A 4 -11.65 0.91 -11.54
C GLN A 4 -10.51 0.67 -10.55
N ASP A 5 -10.82 0.02 -9.43
CA ASP A 5 -9.82 -0.34 -8.42
C ASP A 5 -8.78 -1.29 -9.01
N MET A 6 -9.23 -2.30 -9.77
CA MET A 6 -8.33 -3.20 -10.52
C MET A 6 -7.50 -2.44 -11.55
N GLY A 7 -8.08 -1.47 -12.26
CA GLY A 7 -7.37 -0.65 -13.24
C GLY A 7 -6.18 0.10 -12.61
N TRP A 8 -6.39 0.75 -11.46
CA TRP A 8 -5.29 1.41 -10.73
C TRP A 8 -4.22 0.43 -10.27
N TRP A 9 -4.62 -0.74 -9.76
CA TRP A 9 -3.66 -1.79 -9.39
C TRP A 9 -2.82 -2.28 -10.57
N VAL A 10 -3.44 -2.50 -11.73
CA VAL A 10 -2.74 -2.92 -12.95
C VAL A 10 -1.75 -1.85 -13.40
N ILE A 11 -2.14 -0.57 -13.42
CA ILE A 11 -1.23 0.51 -13.79
C ILE A 11 -0.05 0.59 -12.79
N ALA A 12 -0.29 0.46 -11.48
CA ALA A 12 0.78 0.45 -10.49
C ALA A 12 1.74 -0.73 -10.70
N ALA A 13 1.19 -1.92 -10.95
CA ALA A 13 1.96 -3.15 -11.18
C ALA A 13 2.83 -3.09 -12.45
N HIS A 14 2.45 -2.29 -13.45
CA HIS A 14 3.29 -2.01 -14.63
C HIS A 14 4.28 -0.88 -14.38
N ALA A 15 3.84 0.20 -13.73
CA ALA A 15 4.67 1.38 -13.49
C ALA A 15 5.88 1.09 -12.59
N VAL A 16 5.70 0.26 -11.57
CA VAL A 16 6.77 -0.13 -10.63
C VAL A 16 7.96 -0.78 -11.34
N PRO A 17 7.81 -1.91 -12.07
CA PRO A 17 8.93 -2.60 -12.70
C PRO A 17 9.52 -1.82 -13.88
N ASP A 18 8.74 -0.97 -14.53
CA ASP A 18 9.20 -0.11 -15.63
C ASP A 18 9.89 1.17 -15.13
N GLY A 19 9.94 1.40 -13.80
CA GLY A 19 10.54 2.60 -13.21
C GLY A 19 9.77 3.88 -13.53
N ALA A 20 8.50 3.78 -13.95
CA ALA A 20 7.67 4.90 -14.36
C ALA A 20 7.10 5.64 -13.13
N ILE A 21 7.98 6.25 -12.34
CA ILE A 21 7.64 6.86 -11.05
C ILE A 21 6.53 7.92 -11.14
N GLY A 22 6.49 8.69 -12.23
CA GLY A 22 5.42 9.68 -12.46
C GLY A 22 4.03 9.04 -12.51
N GLN A 23 3.90 7.87 -13.16
CA GLN A 23 2.62 7.16 -13.22
C GLN A 23 2.23 6.58 -11.86
N LEU A 24 3.21 6.03 -11.14
CA LEU A 24 2.96 5.53 -9.78
C LEU A 24 2.54 6.67 -8.84
N TRP A 25 3.15 7.84 -8.97
CA TRP A 25 2.82 9.01 -8.17
C TRP A 25 1.38 9.49 -8.39
N GLU A 26 0.89 9.47 -9.63
CA GLU A 26 -0.51 9.74 -9.93
C GLU A 26 -1.45 8.76 -9.21
N ILE A 27 -1.08 7.48 -9.14
CA ILE A 27 -1.86 6.46 -8.42
C ILE A 27 -1.82 6.69 -6.91
N MET A 28 -0.67 7.06 -6.33
CA MET A 28 -0.54 7.34 -4.90
C MET A 28 -1.48 8.46 -4.45
N LYS A 29 -1.66 9.50 -5.27
CA LYS A 29 -2.65 10.57 -5.01
C LYS A 29 -4.07 10.02 -4.96
N ILE A 30 -4.45 9.16 -5.90
CA ILE A 30 -5.77 8.50 -5.91
C ILE A 30 -5.94 7.61 -4.67
N TRP A 31 -4.91 6.82 -4.34
CA TRP A 31 -4.93 5.93 -3.19
C TRP A 31 -5.03 6.67 -1.86
N THR A 32 -4.56 7.92 -1.77
CA THR A 32 -4.78 8.77 -0.59
C THR A 32 -6.27 8.89 -0.26
N PHE A 33 -7.12 9.11 -1.26
CA PHE A 33 -8.57 9.13 -1.10
C PHE A 33 -9.11 7.74 -0.76
N CYS A 34 -8.71 6.70 -1.49
CA CYS A 34 -9.18 5.33 -1.24
C CYS A 34 -8.89 4.87 0.20
N PHE A 35 -7.67 5.10 0.70
CA PHE A 35 -7.30 4.74 2.07
C PHE A 35 -8.04 5.60 3.09
N SER A 36 -8.29 6.88 2.80
CA SER A 36 -9.11 7.75 3.65
C SER A 36 -10.55 7.24 3.81
N GLY A 37 -11.12 6.64 2.76
CA GLY A 37 -12.44 6.01 2.78
C GLY A 37 -12.48 4.63 3.45
N SER A 38 -11.33 3.99 3.63
CA SER A 38 -11.20 2.65 4.22
C SER A 38 -11.00 2.67 5.74
N SER A 39 -10.72 1.50 6.33
CA SER A 39 -10.24 1.36 7.72
C SER A 39 -8.73 1.58 7.88
N ASN A 40 -7.98 1.65 6.77
CA ASN A 40 -6.51 1.72 6.71
C ASN A 40 -5.99 3.15 6.86
N ARG A 41 -6.26 3.76 8.02
CA ARG A 41 -5.98 5.19 8.27
C ARG A 41 -4.49 5.55 8.22
N ASN A 42 -3.61 4.65 8.64
CA ASN A 42 -2.16 4.89 8.63
C ASN A 42 -1.63 5.12 7.21
N TYR A 43 -2.16 4.38 6.23
CA TYR A 43 -1.77 4.54 4.83
C TYR A 43 -2.31 5.86 4.25
N ALA A 44 -3.50 6.29 4.68
CA ALA A 44 -4.04 7.59 4.30
C ALA A 44 -3.16 8.74 4.80
N SER A 45 -2.80 8.73 6.10
CA SER A 45 -1.92 9.75 6.69
C SER A 45 -0.55 9.74 6.02
N TYR A 46 0.08 8.57 5.89
CA TYR A 46 1.40 8.45 5.26
C TYR A 46 1.43 9.00 3.83
N LEU A 47 0.44 8.67 2.99
CA LEU A 47 0.41 9.18 1.61
C LEU A 47 0.10 10.68 1.56
N LEU A 48 -0.74 11.18 2.46
CA LEU A 48 -1.04 12.61 2.55
C LEU A 48 0.18 13.41 3.00
N GLU A 49 0.88 12.96 4.04
CA GLU A 49 2.16 13.51 4.50
C GLU A 49 3.20 13.48 3.38
N THR A 50 3.33 12.36 2.69
CA THR A 50 4.26 12.22 1.56
C THR A 50 3.92 13.19 0.43
N TYR A 51 2.62 13.39 0.15
CA TYR A 51 2.15 14.39 -0.81
C TYR A 51 2.51 15.81 -0.37
N CYS A 52 2.25 16.17 0.89
CA CYS A 52 2.57 17.48 1.43
C CYS A 52 4.07 17.76 1.41
N LEU A 53 4.88 16.79 1.87
CA LEU A 53 6.34 16.84 1.81
C LEU A 53 6.79 17.11 0.38
N HIS A 54 6.31 16.32 -0.59
CA HIS A 54 6.72 16.43 -1.98
C HIS A 54 6.29 17.75 -2.64
N ARG A 55 5.08 18.23 -2.34
CA ARG A 55 4.42 19.33 -3.06
C ARG A 55 4.67 20.71 -2.45
N TYR A 56 4.80 20.79 -1.14
CA TYR A 56 4.80 22.05 -0.40
C TYR A 56 6.07 22.28 0.41
N GLU A 57 6.69 21.23 0.97
CA GLU A 57 7.85 21.38 1.87
C GLU A 57 9.19 21.17 1.17
N SER A 58 9.22 20.34 0.12
CA SER A 58 10.44 19.99 -0.60
C SER A 58 10.87 21.08 -1.57
N SER A 59 12.18 21.38 -1.58
CA SER A 59 12.78 22.12 -2.70
C SER A 59 12.63 21.32 -4.01
N LYS A 60 12.68 21.98 -5.16
CA LYS A 60 12.54 21.31 -6.45
C LYS A 60 13.61 20.22 -6.66
N ASP A 61 14.84 20.49 -6.22
CA ASP A 61 15.95 19.54 -6.33
C ASP A 61 15.76 18.34 -5.39
N PHE A 62 15.30 18.58 -4.16
CA PHE A 62 15.00 17.51 -3.22
C PHE A 62 13.80 16.67 -3.64
N SER A 63 12.75 17.32 -4.15
CA SER A 63 11.54 16.70 -4.71
C SER A 63 11.88 15.77 -5.89
N ASN A 64 12.72 16.25 -6.83
CA ASN A 64 13.23 15.44 -7.93
C ASN A 64 14.11 14.29 -7.45
N ALA A 65 15.00 14.54 -6.48
CA ALA A 65 15.84 13.51 -5.90
C ALA A 65 15.00 12.44 -5.19
N MET A 66 13.93 12.81 -4.48
CA MET A 66 13.01 11.88 -3.84
C MET A 66 12.35 10.98 -4.86
N LEU A 67 11.76 11.53 -5.93
CA LEU A 67 11.14 10.73 -7.00
C LEU A 67 12.15 9.81 -7.71
N ASN A 68 13.35 10.32 -8.02
CA ASN A 68 14.39 9.52 -8.68
C ASN A 68 14.92 8.37 -7.80
N ASN A 69 14.80 8.48 -6.47
CA ASN A 69 15.23 7.45 -5.53
C ASN A 69 14.10 6.55 -5.01
N TRP A 70 12.83 6.89 -5.25
CA TRP A 70 11.70 6.19 -4.62
C TRP A 70 11.51 4.76 -5.15
N LEU A 71 12.00 4.48 -6.35
CA LEU A 71 12.07 3.14 -6.93
C LEU A 71 13.40 3.00 -7.65
N VAL A 72 14.44 2.68 -6.89
CA VAL A 72 15.75 2.51 -7.50
C VAL A 72 15.82 1.17 -8.22
N ASN A 73 15.43 1.17 -9.50
CA ASN A 73 15.89 0.16 -10.45
C ASN A 73 17.31 0.50 -10.89
N LEU A 74 18.29 0.33 -9.99
CA LEU A 74 19.71 0.64 -10.23
C LEU A 74 20.27 -0.08 -11.47
N SER A 75 19.70 -1.22 -11.83
CA SER A 75 20.19 -2.08 -12.90
C SER A 75 19.60 -1.76 -14.27
N GLY A 76 18.53 -0.94 -14.34
CA GLY A 76 17.77 -0.68 -15.57
C GLY A 76 17.09 -1.92 -16.15
N LYS A 77 17.12 -3.06 -15.45
CA LYS A 77 16.45 -4.31 -15.84
C LYS A 77 15.08 -4.34 -15.19
N LYS A 78 14.06 -4.77 -15.93
CA LYS A 78 12.72 -4.93 -15.38
C LYS A 78 12.79 -5.80 -14.13
N PHE A 79 12.35 -5.28 -12.98
CA PHE A 79 12.37 -6.03 -11.74
C PHE A 79 11.45 -7.24 -11.88
N THR A 80 12.02 -8.43 -11.92
CA THR A 80 11.31 -9.70 -11.88
C THR A 80 11.29 -10.19 -10.44
N GLU A 81 10.29 -10.97 -10.04
CA GLU A 81 10.24 -11.54 -8.67
C GLU A 81 11.53 -12.31 -8.27
N CYS A 82 12.37 -12.67 -9.25
CA CYS A 82 13.66 -13.32 -9.07
C CYS A 82 14.85 -12.37 -8.78
N ASP A 83 14.70 -11.04 -8.86
CA ASP A 83 15.80 -10.09 -8.60
C ASP A 83 16.15 -9.94 -7.11
N PHE A 84 15.35 -10.51 -6.22
CA PHE A 84 15.74 -10.75 -4.83
C PHE A 84 16.92 -11.74 -4.70
N ASP A 85 17.29 -12.44 -5.77
CA ASP A 85 18.43 -13.36 -5.81
C ASP A 85 19.69 -12.72 -6.44
N ASP A 86 19.66 -11.41 -6.75
CA ASP A 86 20.82 -10.68 -7.28
C ASP A 86 21.98 -10.68 -6.25
N HIS A 87 23.22 -10.71 -6.75
CA HIS A 87 24.42 -10.85 -5.92
C HIS A 87 24.51 -9.75 -4.86
N PHE A 88 24.17 -8.51 -5.23
CA PHE A 88 24.14 -7.39 -4.29
C PHE A 88 23.08 -7.58 -3.20
N TYR A 89 21.87 -8.02 -3.57
CA TYR A 89 20.83 -8.30 -2.60
C TYR A 89 21.25 -9.45 -1.68
N ARG A 90 21.77 -10.56 -2.21
CA ARG A 90 22.12 -11.76 -1.44
C ARG A 90 23.35 -11.62 -0.55
N HIS A 91 24.36 -10.85 -0.96
CA HIS A 91 25.64 -10.76 -0.25
C HIS A 91 25.84 -9.44 0.50
N THR A 92 25.06 -8.40 0.20
CA THR A 92 25.18 -7.09 0.84
C THR A 92 23.93 -6.74 1.63
N LEU A 93 22.74 -6.83 1.02
CA LEU A 93 21.51 -6.50 1.73
C LEU A 93 21.06 -7.61 2.67
N ALA A 94 20.80 -8.82 2.19
CA ALA A 94 20.22 -9.94 2.94
C ALA A 94 20.98 -10.31 4.24
N PRO A 95 22.32 -10.34 4.29
CA PRO A 95 23.04 -10.59 5.55
C PRO A 95 22.84 -9.45 6.55
N ASN A 96 22.68 -8.22 6.05
CA ASN A 96 22.47 -7.02 6.85
C ASN A 96 20.99 -6.70 7.08
N VAL A 97 20.04 -7.37 6.40
CA VAL A 97 18.60 -7.18 6.56
C VAL A 97 18.20 -7.41 8.02
N PHE A 98 18.84 -8.36 8.70
CA PHE A 98 18.64 -8.55 10.14
C PHE A 98 18.95 -7.28 10.94
N HIS A 99 20.07 -6.61 10.64
CA HIS A 99 20.44 -5.35 11.28
C HIS A 99 19.54 -4.19 10.85
N PHE A 100 19.16 -4.09 9.57
CA PHE A 100 18.26 -3.04 9.09
C PHE A 100 16.84 -3.17 9.66
N LEU A 101 16.31 -4.38 9.81
CA LEU A 101 15.01 -4.62 10.42
C LEU A 101 14.97 -4.25 11.91
N ARG A 102 16.12 -4.37 12.60
CA ARG A 102 16.31 -4.00 14.01
C ARG A 102 16.81 -2.58 14.22
N PHE A 103 17.25 -1.90 13.18
CA PHE A 103 17.71 -0.52 13.26
C PHE A 103 16.64 0.41 13.85
N LYS A 104 15.37 0.18 13.47
CA LYS A 104 14.24 0.90 14.08
C LYS A 104 14.09 0.61 15.59
N GLU A 105 14.42 -0.59 16.05
CA GLU A 105 14.35 -0.99 17.46
C GLU A 105 15.45 -0.27 18.26
N HIS A 106 16.64 -0.12 17.68
CA HIS A 106 17.74 0.68 18.24
C HIS A 106 17.47 2.20 18.23
N ILE A 107 16.68 2.70 17.28
CA ILE A 107 16.20 4.08 17.31
C ILE A 107 15.10 4.25 18.35
N GLU A 108 14.19 3.29 18.52
CA GLU A 108 13.10 3.34 19.50
C GLU A 108 13.61 3.30 20.97
N GLU A 109 14.73 2.60 21.23
CA GLU A 109 15.39 2.41 22.54
C GLU A 109 15.78 3.71 23.28
N PRO A 110 16.47 4.69 22.67
CA PRO A 110 16.82 5.96 23.33
C PRO A 110 15.63 6.91 23.56
N PHE A 111 14.45 6.65 23.00
CA PHE A 111 13.25 7.49 23.16
C PHE A 111 12.18 6.85 24.06
N ASP A 112 12.50 5.77 24.81
CA ASP A 112 11.57 5.04 25.68
C ASP A 112 10.25 4.61 24.99
N LEU A 113 10.29 4.35 23.69
CA LEU A 113 9.10 3.95 22.93
C LEU A 113 8.79 2.45 23.15
N ASN A 114 7.53 2.14 23.48
CA ASN A 114 7.09 0.77 23.75
C ASN A 114 7.18 -0.13 22.49
N HIS A 115 7.91 -1.24 22.58
CA HIS A 115 8.06 -2.22 21.50
C HIS A 115 6.73 -2.88 21.12
N ARG A 116 6.33 -2.78 19.83
CA ARG A 116 5.07 -3.33 19.33
C ARG A 116 5.24 -4.79 18.84
N ARG A 117 4.54 -5.73 19.47
CA ARG A 117 4.57 -7.15 19.07
C ARG A 117 4.00 -7.35 17.65
N LYS A 118 4.68 -8.18 16.84
CA LYS A 118 4.30 -8.52 15.45
C LYS A 118 3.89 -9.98 15.24
N THR A 119 3.63 -10.72 16.32
CA THR A 119 3.27 -12.13 16.23
C THR A 119 1.77 -12.28 16.00
N HIS A 120 1.40 -12.72 14.80
CA HIS A 120 0.07 -13.27 14.52
C HIS A 120 0.21 -14.80 14.47
N GLY A 121 -0.51 -15.51 15.33
CA GLY A 121 -0.70 -16.95 15.14
C GLY A 121 -1.57 -17.18 13.92
N ALA A 122 -1.10 -17.98 12.96
CA ALA A 122 -1.91 -18.31 11.79
C ALA A 122 -3.21 -19.00 12.26
N PRO A 123 -4.39 -18.45 11.96
CA PRO A 123 -5.64 -19.12 12.31
C PRO A 123 -5.74 -20.45 11.57
N HIS A 124 -6.29 -21.46 12.23
CA HIS A 124 -6.46 -22.79 11.63
C HIS A 124 -7.68 -22.78 10.70
N LEU A 125 -7.47 -22.45 9.43
CA LEU A 125 -8.51 -22.12 8.42
C LEU A 125 -9.37 -23.29 7.90
N ARG A 126 -9.29 -24.48 8.49
CA ARG A 126 -9.89 -25.70 7.90
C ARG A 126 -11.43 -25.64 7.88
N ASN A 127 -12.05 -25.05 8.88
CA ASN A 127 -13.50 -24.93 8.96
C ASN A 127 -14.02 -23.89 7.96
N GLU A 128 -13.26 -22.82 7.77
CA GLU A 128 -13.48 -21.75 6.81
C GLU A 128 -13.39 -22.29 5.38
N PHE A 129 -12.38 -23.12 5.09
CA PHE A 129 -12.27 -23.82 3.79
C PHE A 129 -13.45 -24.75 3.52
N GLN A 130 -13.92 -25.50 4.54
CA GLN A 130 -15.08 -26.38 4.38
C GLN A 130 -16.36 -25.57 4.11
N GLN A 131 -16.56 -24.45 4.80
CA GLN A 131 -17.69 -23.56 4.53
C GLN A 131 -17.59 -22.95 3.12
N LEU A 132 -16.40 -22.52 2.70
CA LEU A 132 -16.18 -21.96 1.37
C LEU A 132 -16.51 -22.98 0.28
N LEU A 133 -16.04 -24.23 0.41
CA LEU A 133 -16.35 -25.31 -0.54
C LEU A 133 -17.84 -25.63 -0.58
N ARG A 134 -18.53 -25.55 0.56
CA ARG A 134 -19.99 -25.71 0.63
C ARG A 134 -20.69 -24.59 -0.15
N MET A 135 -20.38 -23.33 0.13
CA MET A 135 -20.94 -22.18 -0.60
C MET A 135 -20.62 -22.26 -2.10
N HIS A 136 -19.40 -22.66 -2.46
CA HIS A 136 -18.98 -22.82 -3.86
C HIS A 136 -19.81 -23.86 -4.63
N LYS A 137 -20.30 -24.89 -3.93
CA LYS A 137 -21.17 -25.93 -4.48
C LYS A 137 -22.64 -25.52 -4.46
N GLU A 138 -23.12 -24.93 -3.38
CA GLU A 138 -24.52 -24.52 -3.20
C GLU A 138 -24.90 -23.34 -4.10
N ASP A 139 -24.03 -22.34 -4.19
CA ASP A 139 -24.28 -21.14 -4.99
C ASP A 139 -23.76 -21.26 -6.43
N GLU A 140 -23.17 -22.41 -6.77
CA GLU A 140 -22.59 -22.70 -8.08
C GLU A 140 -21.69 -21.57 -8.59
N LEU A 141 -20.85 -21.00 -7.71
CA LEU A 141 -19.94 -19.89 -7.98
C LEU A 141 -18.98 -20.15 -9.17
N HIS A 142 -18.80 -21.42 -9.55
CA HIS A 142 -18.02 -21.85 -10.71
C HIS A 142 -18.75 -21.71 -12.05
N LEU A 143 -20.05 -21.42 -12.04
CA LEU A 143 -20.87 -21.20 -13.22
C LEU A 143 -21.18 -19.71 -13.36
N PHE A 144 -20.95 -19.16 -14.54
CA PHE A 144 -21.37 -17.80 -14.83
C PHE A 144 -22.90 -17.72 -14.90
N ARG A 145 -23.49 -16.88 -14.04
CA ARG A 145 -24.93 -16.62 -14.00
C ARG A 145 -25.20 -15.12 -14.14
N PRO A 146 -25.90 -14.66 -15.18
CA PRO A 146 -26.27 -13.26 -15.29
C PRO A 146 -27.23 -12.89 -14.14
N GLY A 147 -26.99 -11.75 -13.49
CA GLY A 147 -27.80 -11.25 -12.37
C GLY A 147 -27.48 -11.86 -11.00
N HIS A 148 -26.44 -12.70 -10.90
CA HIS A 148 -26.00 -13.23 -9.60
C HIS A 148 -25.42 -12.11 -8.72
N THR A 149 -25.97 -11.95 -7.52
CA THR A 149 -25.49 -11.00 -6.51
C THR A 149 -25.32 -11.73 -5.18
N MET A 150 -24.14 -11.59 -4.57
CA MET A 150 -23.83 -12.16 -3.25
C MET A 150 -24.23 -11.22 -2.10
N GLY A 151 -25.13 -10.26 -2.35
CA GLY A 151 -25.52 -9.24 -1.37
C GLY A 151 -24.42 -8.23 -1.02
N HIS A 152 -23.23 -8.35 -1.61
CA HIS A 152 -22.11 -7.44 -1.42
C HIS A 152 -22.00 -6.47 -2.59
N ALA A 153 -22.29 -5.19 -2.34
CA ALA A 153 -21.96 -4.11 -3.26
C ALA A 153 -20.55 -3.59 -2.94
N ALA A 154 -19.70 -3.47 -3.96
CA ALA A 154 -18.38 -2.87 -3.81
C ALA A 154 -18.52 -1.46 -3.22
N VAL A 155 -17.81 -1.18 -2.13
CA VAL A 155 -17.83 0.13 -1.47
C VAL A 155 -17.02 1.10 -2.31
N ASN A 156 -17.58 2.28 -2.60
CA ASN A 156 -16.85 3.37 -3.26
C ASN A 156 -15.90 4.05 -2.26
N TYR A 157 -14.75 3.44 -2.00
CA TYR A 157 -13.77 3.97 -1.06
C TYR A 157 -13.19 5.32 -1.49
N PHE A 158 -13.06 5.56 -2.80
CA PHE A 158 -12.61 6.85 -3.32
C PHE A 158 -13.59 7.97 -2.94
N GLY A 159 -14.87 7.82 -3.30
CA GLY A 159 -15.90 8.84 -3.02
C GLY A 159 -16.07 9.08 -1.52
N ARG A 160 -16.17 8.01 -0.73
CA ARG A 160 -16.24 8.10 0.73
C ARG A 160 -14.99 8.77 1.32
N GLY A 161 -13.82 8.54 0.74
CA GLY A 161 -12.57 9.14 1.16
C GLY A 161 -12.51 10.63 0.88
N TYR A 162 -12.98 11.03 -0.31
CA TYR A 162 -13.14 12.44 -0.68
C TYR A 162 -14.07 13.17 0.30
N GLU A 163 -15.28 12.65 0.52
CA GLU A 163 -16.25 13.22 1.46
C GLU A 163 -15.66 13.36 2.87
N ARG A 164 -14.96 12.34 3.36
CA ARG A 164 -14.32 12.39 4.68
C ARG A 164 -13.23 13.43 4.79
N LEU A 165 -12.44 13.62 3.75
CA LEU A 165 -11.38 14.63 3.75
C LEU A 165 -11.98 16.03 3.72
N GLU A 166 -13.06 16.22 2.94
CA GLU A 166 -13.82 17.46 2.87
C GLU A 166 -14.57 17.78 4.18
N ASP A 167 -15.11 16.77 4.86
CA ASP A 167 -15.90 16.90 6.10
C ASP A 167 -15.03 17.09 7.37
N GLY A 168 -13.94 17.87 7.26
CA GLY A 168 -13.12 18.31 8.40
C GLY A 168 -11.95 17.42 8.78
N ARG A 169 -11.76 16.26 8.13
CA ARG A 169 -10.54 15.44 8.39
C ARG A 169 -9.28 16.11 7.84
N MET A 170 -9.39 16.88 6.76
CA MET A 170 -8.29 17.69 6.28
C MET A 170 -7.90 18.75 7.31
N ASP A 171 -8.87 19.42 7.92
CA ASP A 171 -8.62 20.42 8.96
C ASP A 171 -7.90 19.81 10.16
N HIS A 172 -8.38 18.65 10.63
CA HIS A 172 -7.71 17.91 11.71
C HIS A 172 -6.26 17.53 11.37
N PHE A 173 -6.01 17.13 10.12
CA PHE A 173 -4.66 16.82 9.65
C PHE A 173 -3.75 18.06 9.69
N ILE A 174 -4.26 19.22 9.26
CA ILE A 174 -3.54 20.49 9.28
C ILE A 174 -3.22 20.91 10.73
N GLU A 175 -4.19 20.80 11.64
CA GLU A 175 -4.02 21.09 13.07
C GLU A 175 -2.94 20.20 13.72
N GLN A 176 -2.85 18.93 13.36
CA GLN A 176 -1.82 18.02 13.87
C GLN A 176 -0.43 18.29 13.30
N SER A 177 -0.34 18.90 12.12
CA SER A 177 0.92 19.11 11.40
C SER A 177 1.57 20.47 11.69
N THR A 178 0.90 21.33 12.47
CA THR A 178 1.34 22.69 12.84
C THR A 178 1.76 22.74 14.31
#